data_AF-A0A9X6NM66-F1
#
_entry.id   AF-A0A9X6NM66-F1
#
_cell.length_a   1.000
_cell.length_b   1.000
_cell.length_c   1.000
_cell.angle_alpha   90.00
_cell.angle_beta   90.00
_cell.angle_gamma   90.00
#
_symmetry.space_group_name_H-M   'P 1'
#
loop_
_entity.id
_entity.type
_entity.pdbx_description
1 polymer ?
#
loop_
_entity_poly.entity_id
_entity_poly.type
_entity_poly.pdbx_seq_one_letter_code
_entity_poly.pdbx_strand_id
1 'polypeptide(L)'
;MFTYWVVREAMSQDAFTTTHALSDPNVETIADIERMFSTITYAKGASILHMIKGLMQETPFFNALKQYVKVNADVPTRPELLMTELDKVYNSASDKLSERLSKWIYQKGYPVVTVSRNYDSTNPNDISYTQKRFLLPVAPGSSAPVLNETDTWDVPLTLISGAIKDDLQTALQAANLPCWVSSASEKLPDRCLTIFTDKPTVVAGTDQISNFIIANVQQFGFYRVNYDIRNWNRIIGALGAYTSG
;
A
#
# COMPACT_ATOMS: atom_id res chain seq x y z
N MET A 1 6.79 -8.18 13.60
CA MET A 1 7.62 -9.30 13.09
C MET A 1 7.26 -9.65 11.65
N PHE A 2 5.99 -9.87 11.31
CA PHE A 2 5.53 -10.17 9.94
C PHE A 2 6.03 -9.19 8.87
N THR A 3 5.84 -7.89 9.08
CA THR A 3 6.23 -6.83 8.12
C THR A 3 7.73 -6.83 7.80
N TYR A 4 8.58 -7.06 8.81
CA TYR A 4 10.03 -7.03 8.60
C TYR A 4 10.54 -8.24 7.83
N TRP A 5 10.06 -9.44 8.15
CA TRP A 5 10.56 -10.66 7.53
C TRP A 5 9.86 -10.99 6.21
N VAL A 6 8.53 -10.89 6.17
CA VAL A 6 7.74 -11.36 5.02
C VAL A 6 7.59 -10.27 3.97
N VAL A 7 7.09 -9.09 4.37
CA VAL A 7 6.78 -8.01 3.42
C VAL A 7 8.05 -7.46 2.77
N ARG A 8 9.10 -7.23 3.55
CA ARG A 8 10.37 -6.69 3.04
C ARG A 8 11.07 -7.67 2.08
N GLU A 9 11.06 -8.96 2.40
CA GLU A 9 11.64 -10.00 1.54
C GLU A 9 10.89 -10.08 0.22
N ALA A 10 9.55 -10.15 0.27
CA ALA A 10 8.70 -10.11 -0.91
C ALA A 10 8.97 -8.86 -1.77
N MET A 11 9.02 -7.68 -1.16
CA MET A 11 9.33 -6.43 -1.85
C MET A 11 10.74 -6.42 -2.47
N SER A 12 11.71 -7.11 -1.88
CA SER A 12 13.06 -7.19 -2.43
C SER A 12 13.09 -8.04 -3.69
N GLN A 13 12.40 -9.18 -3.70
CA GLN A 13 12.33 -10.07 -4.86
C GLN A 13 11.41 -9.53 -5.96
N ASP A 14 10.32 -8.86 -5.58
CA ASP A 14 9.33 -8.34 -6.53
C ASP A 14 9.77 -7.02 -7.20
N ALA A 15 10.92 -6.47 -6.80
CA ALA A 15 11.52 -5.27 -7.41
C ALA A 15 12.42 -5.59 -8.62
N PHE A 16 12.56 -6.87 -9.01
CA PHE A 16 13.26 -7.27 -10.23
C PHE A 16 12.31 -7.33 -11.43
N THR A 17 12.84 -7.17 -12.63
CA THR A 17 12.05 -7.25 -13.88
C THR A 17 11.62 -8.67 -14.22
N THR A 18 12.40 -9.65 -13.75
CA THR A 18 12.21 -11.10 -13.89
C THR A 18 11.19 -11.67 -12.90
N THR A 19 10.66 -10.87 -11.97
CA THR A 19 9.54 -11.27 -11.11
C THR A 19 8.31 -11.64 -11.94
N HIS A 20 7.35 -12.31 -11.30
CA HIS A 20 6.10 -12.74 -11.90
C HIS A 20 4.88 -12.21 -11.15
N ALA A 21 3.71 -12.28 -11.79
CA ALA A 21 2.44 -12.00 -11.14
C ALA A 21 2.13 -13.08 -10.09
N LEU A 22 1.34 -12.76 -9.07
CA LEU A 22 0.96 -13.73 -8.04
C LEU A 22 0.13 -14.87 -8.64
N SER A 23 -0.78 -14.52 -9.56
CA SER A 23 -1.46 -15.46 -10.44
C SER A 23 -1.07 -15.13 -11.88
N ASP A 24 -0.42 -16.07 -12.54
CA ASP A 24 0.04 -15.93 -13.92
C ASP A 24 -0.75 -16.89 -14.81
N PRO A 25 -1.56 -16.38 -15.76
CA PRO A 25 -2.34 -17.25 -16.64
C PRO A 25 -1.46 -17.99 -17.66
N ASN A 26 -0.20 -17.60 -17.85
CA ASN A 26 0.69 -18.15 -18.88
C ASN A 26 1.64 -19.22 -18.33
N VAL A 27 1.14 -20.10 -17.45
CA VAL A 27 1.91 -21.20 -16.87
C VAL A 27 1.56 -22.49 -17.61
N GLU A 28 2.43 -22.92 -18.52
CA GLU A 28 2.17 -24.06 -19.41
C GLU A 28 3.22 -25.18 -19.27
N THR A 29 4.47 -24.85 -18.94
CA THR A 29 5.58 -25.81 -18.87
C THR A 29 5.94 -26.19 -17.43
N ILE A 30 6.71 -27.28 -17.25
CA ILE A 30 7.25 -27.67 -15.94
C ILE A 30 8.12 -26.56 -15.35
N ALA A 31 8.93 -25.91 -16.18
CA ALA A 31 9.77 -24.79 -15.73
C ALA A 31 8.92 -23.60 -15.25
N ASP A 32 7.77 -23.33 -15.90
CA ASP A 32 6.84 -22.31 -15.42
C ASP A 32 6.21 -22.68 -14.08
N ILE A 33 5.83 -23.95 -13.91
CA ILE A 33 5.28 -24.46 -12.64
C ILE A 33 6.32 -24.31 -11.53
N GLU A 34 7.57 -24.75 -11.75
CA GLU A 34 8.66 -24.61 -10.78
C GLU A 34 8.94 -23.14 -10.43
N ARG A 35 8.91 -22.24 -11.42
CA ARG A 35 9.04 -20.79 -11.22
C ARG A 35 7.95 -20.23 -10.31
N MET A 36 6.73 -20.78 -10.34
CA MET A 36 5.65 -20.34 -9.45
C MET A 36 5.89 -20.76 -7.99
N PHE A 37 6.79 -21.70 -7.67
CA PHE A 37 7.17 -22.01 -6.29
C PHE A 37 8.27 -21.06 -5.78
N SER A 38 7.99 -19.76 -5.77
CA SER A 38 8.96 -18.71 -5.40
C SER A 38 8.51 -17.88 -4.19
N THR A 39 9.41 -17.01 -3.71
CA THR A 39 9.10 -15.98 -2.69
C THR A 39 7.87 -15.14 -3.04
N ILE A 40 7.56 -14.94 -4.31
CA ILE A 40 6.36 -14.19 -4.73
C ILE A 40 5.10 -14.93 -4.28
N THR A 41 4.97 -16.21 -4.61
CA THR A 41 3.79 -17.01 -4.26
C THR A 41 3.58 -17.08 -2.74
N TYR A 42 4.65 -17.27 -1.97
CA TYR A 42 4.55 -17.36 -0.51
C TYR A 42 4.49 -15.99 0.17
N ALA A 43 5.52 -15.17 0.03
CA ALA A 43 5.69 -13.95 0.82
C ALA A 43 4.86 -12.77 0.27
N LYS A 44 4.79 -12.57 -1.06
CA LYS A 44 3.86 -11.55 -1.62
C LYS A 44 2.42 -11.99 -1.42
N GLY A 45 2.09 -13.26 -1.66
CA GLY A 45 0.76 -13.81 -1.37
C GLY A 45 0.31 -13.54 0.08
N ALA A 46 1.16 -13.87 1.06
CA ALA A 46 0.89 -13.59 2.46
C ALA A 46 0.78 -12.08 2.75
N SER A 47 1.59 -11.24 2.09
CA SER A 47 1.55 -9.78 2.26
C SER A 47 0.26 -9.16 1.71
N ILE A 48 -0.25 -9.66 0.57
CA ILE A 48 -1.55 -9.24 0.03
C ILE A 48 -2.69 -9.67 0.95
N LEU A 49 -2.67 -10.90 1.48
CA LEU A 49 -3.66 -11.34 2.48
C LEU A 49 -3.60 -10.49 3.76
N HIS A 50 -2.39 -10.11 4.19
CA HIS A 50 -2.21 -9.20 5.34
C HIS A 50 -2.80 -7.81 5.07
N MET A 51 -2.60 -7.27 3.86
CA MET A 51 -3.21 -6.03 3.42
C MET A 51 -4.74 -6.13 3.45
N ILE A 52 -5.32 -7.20 2.89
CA ILE A 52 -6.76 -7.48 2.91
C ILE A 52 -7.30 -7.52 4.35
N LYS A 53 -6.61 -8.23 5.25
CA LYS A 53 -7.00 -8.27 6.67
C LYS A 53 -6.98 -6.89 7.30
N GLY A 54 -5.99 -6.05 6.99
CA GLY A 54 -5.94 -4.66 7.45
C GLY A 54 -7.11 -3.81 6.96
N LEU A 55 -7.59 -4.06 5.74
CA LEU A 55 -8.69 -3.34 5.10
C LEU A 55 -10.07 -3.64 5.69
N MET A 56 -10.35 -4.91 5.99
CA MET A 56 -11.68 -5.34 6.46
C MET A 56 -11.72 -5.76 7.93
N GLN A 57 -10.59 -5.64 8.63
CA GLN A 57 -10.39 -6.08 10.00
C GLN A 57 -10.44 -7.61 10.16
N GLU A 58 -10.03 -8.09 11.34
CA GLU A 58 -9.74 -9.50 11.55
C GLU A 58 -10.99 -10.40 11.53
N THR A 59 -12.07 -9.99 12.20
CA THR A 59 -13.29 -10.80 12.30
C THR A 59 -13.98 -10.99 10.94
N PRO A 60 -14.25 -9.94 10.14
CA PRO A 60 -14.83 -10.11 8.81
C PRO A 60 -13.94 -10.95 7.87
N PHE A 61 -12.62 -10.73 7.93
CA PHE A 61 -11.65 -11.49 7.14
C PHE A 61 -11.72 -13.00 7.43
N PHE A 62 -11.62 -13.41 8.69
CA PHE A 62 -11.68 -14.83 9.03
C PHE A 62 -13.05 -15.46 8.79
N ASN A 63 -14.14 -14.69 8.92
CA ASN A 63 -15.48 -15.17 8.57
C ASN A 63 -15.60 -15.44 7.06
N ALA A 64 -15.08 -14.56 6.21
CA ALA A 64 -15.03 -14.77 4.76
C ALA A 64 -14.16 -15.99 4.40
N LEU A 65 -13.01 -16.19 5.06
CA LEU A 65 -12.18 -17.38 4.84
C LEU A 65 -12.89 -18.69 5.21
N LYS A 66 -13.59 -18.72 6.36
CA LYS A 66 -14.39 -19.88 6.77
C LYS A 66 -15.48 -20.19 5.75
N GLN A 67 -16.15 -19.15 5.26
CA GLN A 67 -17.19 -19.31 4.25
C GLN A 67 -16.61 -19.79 2.91
N TYR A 68 -15.48 -19.24 2.47
CA TYR A 68 -14.76 -19.67 1.27
C TYR A 68 -14.40 -21.16 1.31
N VAL A 69 -13.79 -21.63 2.41
CA VAL A 69 -13.44 -23.06 2.57
C VAL A 69 -14.70 -23.93 2.58
N LYS A 70 -15.77 -23.50 3.24
CA LYS A 70 -17.03 -24.25 3.32
C LYS A 70 -17.71 -24.39 1.96
N VAL A 71 -17.78 -23.31 1.18
CA VAL A 71 -18.48 -23.26 -0.12
C VAL A 71 -17.70 -24.00 -1.21
N ASN A 72 -16.37 -23.97 -1.13
CA ASN A 72 -15.49 -24.53 -2.16
C ASN A 72 -14.79 -25.82 -1.69
N ALA A 73 -15.40 -26.54 -0.74
CA ALA A 73 -14.91 -27.84 -0.32
C ALA A 73 -14.95 -28.83 -1.50
N ASP A 74 -13.90 -29.66 -1.60
CA ASP A 74 -13.79 -30.75 -2.57
C ASP A 74 -13.81 -30.35 -4.06
N VAL A 75 -13.62 -29.06 -4.37
CA VAL A 75 -13.53 -28.56 -5.75
C VAL A 75 -12.24 -27.77 -5.98
N PRO A 76 -11.66 -27.80 -7.21
CA PRO A 76 -10.56 -26.92 -7.58
C PRO A 76 -10.98 -25.45 -7.45
N THR A 77 -10.10 -24.62 -6.92
CA THR A 77 -10.39 -23.21 -6.68
C THR A 77 -9.54 -22.28 -7.53
N ARG A 78 -9.98 -21.03 -7.62
CA ARG A 78 -9.26 -19.93 -8.28
C ARG A 78 -9.35 -18.66 -7.42
N PRO A 79 -8.45 -17.67 -7.60
CA PRO A 79 -8.46 -16.45 -6.79
C PRO A 79 -9.82 -15.73 -6.78
N GLU A 80 -10.57 -15.78 -7.87
CA GLU A 80 -11.88 -15.13 -8.02
C GLU A 80 -12.92 -15.66 -7.01
N LEU A 81 -12.84 -16.94 -6.66
CA LEU A 81 -13.76 -17.55 -5.67
C LEU A 81 -13.48 -17.05 -4.26
N LEU A 82 -12.20 -16.85 -3.90
CA LEU A 82 -11.83 -16.24 -2.63
C LEU A 82 -12.25 -14.77 -2.60
N MET A 83 -11.98 -14.04 -3.68
CA MET A 83 -12.35 -12.62 -3.78
C MET A 83 -13.87 -12.41 -3.70
N THR A 84 -14.66 -13.33 -4.26
CA THR A 84 -16.14 -13.31 -4.16
C THR A 84 -16.63 -13.37 -2.71
N GLU A 85 -16.02 -14.21 -1.87
CA GLU A 85 -16.42 -14.28 -0.45
C GLU A 85 -15.93 -13.07 0.36
N LEU A 86 -14.77 -12.51 -0.01
CA LEU A 86 -14.25 -11.28 0.60
C LEU A 86 -15.11 -10.05 0.26
N ASP A 87 -15.61 -9.95 -0.98
CA ASP A 87 -16.50 -8.86 -1.41
C ASP A 87 -17.80 -8.81 -0.59
N LYS A 88 -18.32 -9.98 -0.19
CA LYS A 88 -19.55 -10.07 0.63
C LYS A 88 -19.42 -9.40 2.01
N VAL A 89 -18.20 -9.29 2.54
CA VAL A 89 -17.94 -8.72 3.87
C VAL A 89 -17.32 -7.32 3.83
N TYR A 90 -16.76 -6.90 2.68
CA TYR A 90 -16.05 -5.61 2.55
C TYR A 90 -16.97 -4.37 2.50
N ASN A 91 -18.28 -4.57 2.44
CA ASN A 91 -19.29 -3.58 2.81
C ASN A 91 -19.59 -2.46 1.79
N SER A 92 -19.39 -2.68 0.49
CA SER A 92 -19.99 -1.80 -0.52
C SER A 92 -20.45 -2.56 -1.77
N ALA A 93 -21.72 -2.38 -2.17
CA ALA A 93 -22.30 -3.05 -3.33
C ALA A 93 -21.76 -2.50 -4.67
N SER A 94 -21.13 -1.31 -4.66
CA SER A 94 -20.68 -0.58 -5.85
C SER A 94 -19.16 -0.50 -6.01
N ASP A 95 -18.38 -0.76 -4.96
CA ASP A 95 -16.91 -0.75 -4.99
C ASP A 95 -16.41 -2.10 -4.43
N LYS A 96 -16.12 -3.02 -5.34
CA LYS A 96 -15.72 -4.38 -5.00
C LYS A 96 -14.24 -4.43 -4.70
N LEU A 97 -13.88 -5.08 -3.59
CA LEU A 97 -12.49 -5.30 -3.23
C LEU A 97 -11.76 -6.12 -4.29
N SER A 98 -12.45 -7.08 -4.92
CA SER A 98 -11.93 -7.89 -6.02
C SER A 98 -11.42 -7.05 -7.20
N GLU A 99 -12.13 -6.00 -7.57
CA GLU A 99 -11.75 -5.10 -8.65
C GLU A 99 -10.50 -4.29 -8.28
N ARG A 100 -10.46 -3.75 -7.06
CA ARG A 100 -9.29 -3.03 -6.51
C ARG A 100 -8.05 -3.93 -6.43
N LEU A 101 -8.23 -5.19 -6.07
CA LEU A 101 -7.13 -6.13 -5.86
C LEU A 101 -6.66 -6.86 -7.12
N SER A 102 -7.41 -6.78 -8.22
CA SER A 102 -7.10 -7.50 -9.46
C SER A 102 -5.66 -7.27 -9.91
N LYS A 103 -5.20 -6.02 -9.98
CA LYS A 103 -3.82 -5.71 -10.38
C LYS A 103 -2.77 -6.19 -9.37
N TRP A 104 -3.11 -6.32 -8.09
CA TRP A 104 -2.19 -6.87 -7.10
C TRP A 104 -1.96 -8.36 -7.27
N ILE A 105 -2.92 -9.06 -7.88
CA ILE A 105 -2.89 -10.51 -8.13
C ILE A 105 -2.27 -10.80 -9.50
N TYR A 106 -2.72 -10.11 -10.55
CA TYR A 106 -2.39 -10.44 -11.94
C TYR A 106 -1.30 -9.55 -12.57
N GLN A 107 -0.86 -8.48 -11.89
CA GLN A 107 0.26 -7.64 -12.32
C GLN A 107 1.52 -7.95 -11.50
N LYS A 108 2.65 -8.08 -12.18
CA LYS A 108 3.95 -8.30 -11.54
C LYS A 108 4.51 -7.01 -10.92
N GLY A 109 5.28 -7.13 -9.83
CA GLY A 109 5.80 -5.98 -9.12
C GLY A 109 4.77 -5.29 -8.20
N TYR A 110 5.17 -4.12 -7.71
CA TYR A 110 4.39 -3.26 -6.81
C TYR A 110 4.81 -1.79 -6.98
N PRO A 111 3.99 -0.83 -6.52
CA PRO A 111 4.30 0.58 -6.67
C PRO A 111 5.19 1.12 -5.55
N VAL A 112 5.98 2.14 -5.90
CA VAL A 112 6.39 3.19 -4.96
C VAL A 112 5.45 4.37 -5.11
N VAL A 113 4.90 4.80 -3.99
CA VAL A 113 4.04 5.97 -3.87
C VAL A 113 4.89 7.15 -3.41
N THR A 114 4.91 8.24 -4.17
CA THR A 114 5.51 9.49 -3.70
C THR A 114 4.41 10.45 -3.26
N VAL A 115 4.47 10.84 -1.99
CA VAL A 115 3.57 11.83 -1.39
C VAL A 115 4.33 13.15 -1.31
N SER A 116 3.80 14.19 -1.95
CA SER A 116 4.41 15.53 -1.92
C SER A 116 3.41 16.52 -1.36
N ARG A 117 3.88 17.45 -0.53
CA ARG A 117 3.05 18.53 0.00
C ARG A 117 3.42 19.85 -0.65
N ASN A 118 2.42 20.65 -1.01
CA ASN A 118 2.62 22.03 -1.44
C ASN A 118 2.75 22.94 -0.21
N TYR A 119 3.98 23.27 0.17
CA TYR A 119 4.27 24.07 1.37
C TYR A 119 3.99 25.57 1.21
N ASP A 120 3.83 26.04 -0.02
CA ASP A 120 3.52 27.44 -0.32
C ASP A 120 2.00 27.69 -0.35
N SER A 121 1.20 26.62 -0.24
CA SER A 121 -0.26 26.68 -0.18
C SER A 121 -0.74 27.17 1.18
N THR A 122 -1.84 27.93 1.19
CA THR A 122 -2.56 28.27 2.43
C THR A 122 -3.37 27.11 2.98
N ASN A 123 -3.59 26.06 2.18
CA ASN A 123 -4.19 24.81 2.64
C ASN A 123 -3.08 23.83 3.08
N PRO A 124 -2.95 23.50 4.37
CA PRO A 124 -1.92 22.57 4.84
C PRO A 124 -2.12 21.11 4.37
N ASN A 125 -3.28 20.82 3.77
CA ASN A 125 -3.65 19.52 3.22
C ASN A 125 -3.49 19.46 1.69
N ASP A 126 -2.85 20.46 1.08
CA ASP A 126 -2.52 20.46 -0.34
C ASP A 126 -1.42 19.42 -0.63
N ILE A 127 -1.85 18.17 -0.79
CA ILE A 127 -1.00 17.00 -0.95
C ILE A 127 -1.26 16.39 -2.33
N SER A 128 -0.19 16.08 -3.04
CA SER A 128 -0.22 15.32 -4.27
C SER A 128 0.33 13.91 -4.07
N TYR A 129 -0.21 13.00 -4.85
CA TYR A 129 0.14 11.61 -4.91
C TYR A 129 0.66 11.30 -6.31
N THR A 130 1.73 10.51 -6.37
CA THR A 130 2.15 9.84 -7.61
C THR A 130 2.53 8.40 -7.31
N GLN A 131 2.28 7.50 -8.25
CA GLN A 131 2.74 6.12 -8.17
C GLN A 131 3.49 5.72 -9.43
N LYS A 132 4.51 4.89 -9.24
CA LYS A 132 5.26 4.23 -10.31
C LYS A 132 5.66 2.84 -9.85
N ARG A 133 5.82 1.89 -10.77
CA ARG A 133 6.40 0.59 -10.44
C ARG A 133 7.79 0.78 -9.82
N PHE A 134 8.02 0.17 -8.66
CA PHE A 134 9.32 0.19 -8.02
C PHE A 134 10.23 -0.89 -8.62
N LEU A 135 11.45 -0.50 -8.99
CA LEU A 135 12.51 -1.43 -9.40
C LEU A 135 13.80 -1.09 -8.66
N LEU A 136 14.59 -2.12 -8.35
CA LEU A 136 15.94 -1.92 -7.86
C LEU A 136 16.85 -1.41 -8.99
N PRO A 137 17.89 -0.61 -8.67
CA PRO A 137 18.87 -0.19 -9.65
C PRO A 137 19.50 -1.40 -10.34
N VAL A 138 19.64 -1.32 -11.66
CA VAL A 138 20.44 -2.30 -12.42
C VAL A 138 21.93 -2.02 -12.22
N ALA A 139 22.75 -3.05 -12.34
CA ALA A 139 24.20 -2.92 -12.24
C ALA A 139 24.74 -1.86 -13.23
N PRO A 140 25.82 -1.13 -12.88
CA PRO A 140 26.44 -0.19 -13.79
C PRO A 140 26.81 -0.85 -15.12
N GLY A 141 26.39 -0.26 -16.24
CA GLY A 141 26.62 -0.80 -17.59
C GLY A 141 25.49 -1.65 -18.15
N SER A 142 24.47 -2.01 -17.35
CA SER A 142 23.25 -2.66 -17.84
C SER A 142 22.26 -1.63 -18.41
N SER A 143 21.55 -2.01 -19.46
CA SER A 143 20.43 -1.19 -19.98
C SER A 143 19.35 -1.03 -18.91
N ALA A 144 18.85 0.20 -18.75
CA ALA A 144 17.71 0.45 -17.88
C ALA A 144 16.53 -0.46 -18.30
N PRO A 145 15.84 -1.07 -17.34
CA PRO A 145 14.73 -1.95 -17.66
C PRO A 145 13.61 -1.13 -18.31
N VAL A 146 13.06 -1.66 -19.42
CA VAL A 146 11.91 -1.05 -20.09
C VAL A 146 10.71 -1.19 -19.15
N LEU A 147 10.28 -0.07 -18.60
CA LEU A 147 9.11 0.03 -17.75
C LEU A 147 7.89 0.36 -18.60
N ASN A 148 6.78 -0.30 -18.32
CA ASN A 148 5.50 0.18 -18.80
C ASN A 148 5.06 1.33 -17.89
N GLU A 149 5.15 2.57 -18.40
CA GLU A 149 4.80 3.77 -17.61
C GLU A 149 3.31 3.85 -17.25
N THR A 150 2.49 2.96 -17.84
CA THR A 150 1.05 2.85 -17.54
C THR A 150 0.73 1.87 -16.41
N ASP A 151 1.71 1.14 -15.87
CA ASP A 151 1.51 0.22 -14.75
C ASP A 151 1.09 1.01 -13.50
N THR A 152 -0.20 0.94 -13.15
CA THR A 152 -0.75 1.50 -11.90
C THR A 152 -1.42 0.42 -11.08
N TRP A 153 -1.54 0.64 -9.78
CA TRP A 153 -2.32 -0.17 -8.86
C TRP A 153 -3.39 0.69 -8.20
N ASP A 154 -4.47 0.06 -7.77
CA ASP A 154 -5.41 0.70 -6.86
C ASP A 154 -4.81 0.63 -5.46
N VAL A 155 -4.29 1.75 -4.98
CA VAL A 155 -3.54 1.81 -3.73
C VAL A 155 -4.48 2.16 -2.56
N PRO A 156 -4.55 1.32 -1.50
CA PRO A 156 -5.24 1.68 -0.28
C PRO A 156 -4.38 2.63 0.54
N LEU A 157 -4.48 3.92 0.25
CA LEU A 157 -3.66 4.93 0.88
C LEU A 157 -4.18 5.26 2.28
N THR A 158 -3.26 5.27 3.24
CA THR A 158 -3.49 5.84 4.58
C THR A 158 -2.47 6.93 4.79
N LEU A 159 -2.90 8.10 5.27
CA LEU A 159 -2.04 9.24 5.53
C LEU A 159 -2.31 9.79 6.92
N ILE A 160 -1.25 10.02 7.67
CA ILE A 160 -1.31 10.64 9.00
C ILE A 160 -0.40 11.85 9.05
N SER A 161 -0.84 12.91 9.70
CA SER A 161 -0.06 14.13 9.91
C SER A 161 0.12 14.43 11.40
N GLY A 162 1.37 14.63 11.82
CA GLY A 162 1.75 15.10 13.16
C GLY A 162 1.91 14.03 14.24
N ALA A 163 2.00 14.45 15.51
CA ALA A 163 2.20 13.58 16.66
C ALA A 163 0.95 12.75 16.97
N ILE A 164 1.11 11.43 16.99
CA ILE A 164 0.06 10.47 17.37
C ILE A 164 -0.15 10.59 18.88
N LYS A 165 -1.22 11.29 19.31
CA LYS A 165 -1.59 11.39 20.74
C LYS A 165 -2.53 10.27 21.21
N ASP A 166 -3.28 9.65 20.29
CA ASP A 166 -4.32 8.63 20.58
C ASP A 166 -4.03 7.28 19.90
N ASP A 167 -4.82 6.24 20.23
CA ASP A 167 -4.77 4.92 19.59
C ASP A 167 -4.96 5.02 18.06
N LEU A 168 -3.90 4.66 17.32
CA LEU A 168 -3.84 4.66 15.86
C LEU A 168 -5.01 3.90 15.23
N GLN A 169 -5.46 2.79 15.83
CA GLN A 169 -6.52 1.98 15.23
C GLN A 169 -7.87 2.69 15.29
N THR A 170 -8.20 3.31 16.43
CA THR A 170 -9.44 4.08 16.59
C THR A 170 -9.49 5.25 15.62
N ALA A 171 -8.37 5.94 15.42
CA ALA A 171 -8.31 7.09 14.51
C ALA A 171 -8.37 6.70 13.03
N LEU A 172 -7.73 5.59 12.63
CA LEU A 172 -7.84 5.07 11.25
C LEU A 172 -9.27 4.63 10.93
N GLN A 173 -9.96 3.99 11.89
CA GLN A 173 -11.37 3.60 11.74
C GLN A 173 -12.30 4.82 11.69
N ALA A 174 -12.08 5.82 12.57
CA ALA A 174 -12.86 7.06 12.57
C ALA A 174 -12.70 7.87 11.27
N ALA A 175 -11.58 7.73 10.58
CA ALA A 175 -11.28 8.43 9.32
C ALA A 175 -11.85 7.74 8.06
N ASN A 176 -12.57 6.61 8.18
CA ASN A 176 -13.13 5.87 7.04
C ASN A 176 -12.07 5.53 5.96
N LEU A 177 -10.87 5.15 6.41
CA LEU A 177 -9.74 4.76 5.59
C LEU A 177 -9.83 3.28 5.15
N PRO A 178 -9.23 2.90 4.00
CA PRO A 178 -8.27 3.69 3.20
C PRO A 178 -8.91 4.63 2.16
N CYS A 179 -8.14 5.60 1.72
CA CYS A 179 -8.41 6.35 0.49
C CYS A 179 -7.84 5.59 -0.71
N TRP A 180 -8.71 5.02 -1.54
CA TRP A 180 -8.30 4.32 -2.76
C TRP A 180 -7.88 5.30 -3.85
N VAL A 181 -6.68 5.09 -4.41
CA VAL A 181 -6.15 5.90 -5.51
C VAL A 181 -5.68 5.00 -6.64
N SER A 182 -6.33 5.10 -7.80
CA SER A 182 -6.07 4.28 -8.99
C SER A 182 -5.18 4.99 -10.03
N SER A 183 -5.20 6.32 -10.01
CA SER A 183 -4.52 7.19 -10.95
C SER A 183 -3.00 7.13 -10.75
N ALA A 184 -2.23 7.37 -11.82
CA ALA A 184 -0.77 7.46 -11.75
C ALA A 184 -0.32 8.69 -10.97
N SER A 185 -1.10 9.78 -11.04
CA SER A 185 -0.85 11.05 -10.37
C SER A 185 -2.17 11.76 -10.11
N GLU A 186 -2.36 12.28 -8.90
CA GLU A 186 -3.58 12.99 -8.51
C GLU A 186 -3.34 13.90 -7.31
N LYS A 187 -4.07 15.02 -7.24
CA LYS A 187 -4.17 15.81 -6.01
C LYS A 187 -5.14 15.11 -5.07
N LEU A 188 -4.65 14.78 -3.88
CA LEU A 188 -5.44 13.99 -2.93
C LEU A 188 -6.58 14.83 -2.34
N PRO A 189 -7.80 14.28 -2.27
CA PRO A 189 -8.88 14.92 -1.52
C PRO A 189 -8.53 15.08 -0.04
N ASP A 190 -9.01 16.16 0.59
CA ASP A 190 -8.76 16.44 2.02
C ASP A 190 -9.18 15.27 2.93
N ARG A 191 -10.22 14.50 2.55
CA ARG A 191 -10.70 13.31 3.28
C ARG A 191 -9.66 12.19 3.40
N CYS A 192 -8.62 12.19 2.56
CA CYS A 192 -7.61 11.13 2.54
C CYS A 192 -6.52 11.33 3.61
N LEU A 193 -6.48 12.50 4.26
CA LEU A 193 -5.54 12.82 5.33
C LEU A 193 -6.22 12.78 6.69
N THR A 194 -5.71 11.95 7.60
CA THR A 194 -6.07 11.98 9.01
C THR A 194 -5.05 12.83 9.77
N ILE A 195 -5.51 13.91 10.41
CA ILE A 195 -4.65 14.80 11.19
C ILE A 195 -4.75 14.41 12.66
N PHE A 196 -3.61 14.10 13.30
CA PHE A 196 -3.55 13.64 14.70
C PHE A 196 -3.13 14.72 15.70
N THR A 197 -2.83 15.92 15.21
CA THR A 197 -2.54 17.08 16.05
C THR A 197 -3.71 18.05 16.05
N ASP A 198 -3.68 18.96 17.02
CA ASP A 198 -4.32 20.26 16.90
C ASP A 198 -3.99 20.84 15.50
N LYS A 199 -4.99 21.39 14.82
CA LYS A 199 -4.87 21.89 13.44
C LYS A 199 -3.55 22.64 13.25
N PRO A 200 -2.85 22.49 12.11
CA PRO A 200 -1.63 23.24 11.83
C PRO A 200 -1.89 24.73 12.11
N THR A 201 -1.18 25.29 13.09
CA THR A 201 -1.31 26.71 13.41
C THR A 201 -0.55 27.46 12.33
N VAL A 202 -1.29 27.98 11.35
CA VAL A 202 -0.75 28.81 10.27
C VAL A 202 -0.23 30.10 10.90
N VAL A 203 1.08 30.21 11.13
CA VAL A 203 1.72 31.46 11.57
C VAL A 203 2.40 32.08 10.36
N ALA A 204 1.80 33.16 9.85
CA ALA A 204 2.30 33.92 8.71
C ALA A 204 3.77 34.33 8.92
N GLY A 205 4.66 33.94 7.99
CA GLY A 205 6.08 34.34 8.00
C GLY A 205 7.04 33.35 8.69
N THR A 206 6.55 32.20 9.16
CA THR A 206 7.38 31.04 9.55
C THR A 206 6.97 29.83 8.71
N ASP A 207 7.75 28.74 8.74
CA ASP A 207 7.47 27.52 7.97
C ASP A 207 6.04 27.00 8.32
N GLN A 208 5.07 27.31 7.43
CA GLN A 208 3.62 27.40 7.68
C GLN A 208 2.96 26.09 8.15
N ILE A 209 3.67 24.98 7.98
CA ILE A 209 3.21 23.62 8.28
C ILE A 209 4.34 22.94 9.04
N SER A 210 4.22 22.79 10.36
CA SER A 210 5.28 22.20 11.19
C SER A 210 5.30 20.67 11.15
N ASN A 211 4.17 20.03 10.85
CA ASN A 211 4.00 18.59 10.97
C ASN A 211 4.53 17.78 9.77
N PHE A 212 5.07 16.59 10.02
CA PHE A 212 5.38 15.60 8.99
C PHE A 212 4.15 14.78 8.59
N ILE A 213 4.18 14.19 7.39
CA ILE A 213 3.23 13.18 6.93
C ILE A 213 3.91 11.81 6.96
N ILE A 214 3.22 10.80 7.47
CA ILE A 214 3.53 9.39 7.24
C ILE A 214 2.40 8.76 6.43
N ALA A 215 2.76 7.93 5.47
CA ALA A 215 1.82 7.18 4.64
C ALA A 215 2.05 5.68 4.84
N ASN A 216 1.06 4.88 4.46
CA ASN A 216 1.08 3.43 4.66
C ASN A 216 1.30 3.08 6.14
N VAL A 217 0.40 3.58 7.00
CA VAL A 217 0.48 3.45 8.45
C VAL A 217 0.61 1.98 8.84
N GLN A 218 1.54 1.64 9.74
CA GLN A 218 1.87 0.25 10.11
C GLN A 218 2.34 -0.65 8.95
N GLN A 219 2.56 -0.10 7.76
CA GLN A 219 2.98 -0.82 6.55
C GLN A 219 2.06 -2.03 6.25
N PHE A 220 0.74 -1.86 6.42
CA PHE A 220 -0.21 -2.91 6.06
C PHE A 220 -0.34 -3.08 4.54
N GLY A 221 -0.13 -2.01 3.77
CA GLY A 221 -0.18 -2.01 2.32
C GLY A 221 1.11 -2.52 1.68
N PHE A 222 0.99 -3.28 0.59
CA PHE A 222 2.14 -3.84 -0.15
C PHE A 222 2.80 -2.82 -1.10
N TYR A 223 3.14 -1.63 -0.63
CA TYR A 223 3.81 -0.61 -1.43
C TYR A 223 4.86 0.16 -0.63
N ARG A 224 5.83 0.73 -1.34
CA ARG A 224 6.81 1.65 -0.75
C ARG A 224 6.30 3.07 -0.75
N VAL A 225 6.82 3.88 0.17
CA VAL A 225 6.51 5.30 0.23
C VAL A 225 7.79 6.10 0.08
N ASN A 226 7.71 7.16 -0.69
CA ASN A 226 8.70 8.23 -0.79
C ASN A 226 8.03 9.57 -0.49
N TYR A 227 8.84 10.53 -0.06
CA TYR A 227 8.39 11.88 0.27
C TYR A 227 9.28 12.94 -0.38
N ASP A 228 8.79 14.17 -0.43
CA ASP A 228 9.64 15.32 -0.71
C ASP A 228 10.72 15.51 0.38
N ILE A 229 11.83 16.16 0.03
CA ILE A 229 12.99 16.34 0.91
C ILE A 229 12.61 17.07 2.20
N ARG A 230 11.67 18.02 2.13
CA ARG A 230 11.25 18.80 3.31
C ARG A 230 10.51 17.89 4.30
N ASN A 231 9.62 17.02 3.84
CA ASN A 231 8.96 16.05 4.71
C ASN A 231 9.95 15.03 5.27
N TRP A 232 10.89 14.51 4.46
CA TRP A 232 11.95 13.62 4.95
C TRP A 232 12.76 14.26 6.09
N ASN A 233 13.19 15.51 5.94
CA ASN A 233 13.90 16.25 6.97
C ASN A 233 13.08 16.41 8.26
N ARG A 234 11.75 16.60 8.15
CA ARG A 234 10.87 16.67 9.33
C ARG A 234 10.75 15.34 10.04
N ILE A 235 10.61 14.23 9.31
CA ILE A 235 10.59 12.89 9.89
C ILE A 235 11.92 12.63 10.62
N ILE A 236 13.05 12.92 9.97
CA ILE A 236 14.39 12.77 10.56
C ILE A 236 14.53 13.62 11.83
N GLY A 237 14.10 14.88 11.79
CA GLY A 237 14.14 15.79 12.94
C GLY A 237 13.30 15.30 14.11
N ALA A 238 12.08 14.82 13.84
CA ALA A 238 11.17 14.28 14.87
C ALA A 238 11.73 13.02 15.54
N LEU A 239 12.38 12.14 14.77
CA LEU A 239 13.03 10.93 15.31
C LEU A 239 14.32 11.24 16.08
N GLY A 240 15.12 12.20 15.58
CA GLY A 240 16.37 12.61 16.24
C GLY A 240 16.12 13.23 17.62
N ALA A 241 15.12 14.11 17.75
CA ALA A 241 14.76 14.74 19.02
C ALA A 241 14.38 13.74 20.12
N TYR A 242 13.83 12.56 19.74
CA TYR A 242 13.42 11.50 20.67
C TYR A 242 14.60 10.71 21.26
N THR A 243 15.79 10.77 20.65
CA THR A 243 16.99 10.04 21.12
C THR A 243 17.86 10.83 22.09
N SER A 244 17.54 12.11 22.27
CA SER A 244 18.27 13.07 23.12
C SER A 244 17.55 13.42 24.44
N GLY A 245 16.49 12.69 24.78
CA GLY A 245 15.69 12.86 26.00
C GLY A 245 15.76 11.65 26.92
#